data_AF-A0A4Q3WI14-F1
#
_entry.id   AF-A0A4Q3WI14-F1
#
_cell.length_a   1.000
_cell.length_b   1.000
_cell.length_c   1.000
_cell.angle_alpha   90.00
_cell.angle_beta   90.00
_cell.angle_gamma   90.00
#
_symmetry.space_group_name_H-M   'P 1'
#
loop_
_entity.id
_entity.type
_entity.pdbx_description
1 polymer ?
#
loop_
_entity_poly.entity_id
_entity_poly.type
_entity_poly.pdbx_seq_one_letter_code
_entity_poly.pdbx_strand_id
1 'polypeptide(L)'
;EYYSPNLQALQYLLRSRGFFKGTVNGLSGQKTTASIKAFQRAKHLPITGIARQRELQLLVVPLQPGAKGDQVRAAQILARAAYGADGDCPNLGLEMDGYYGAETEEAIRRAQKGLNQESTLLTVNGIMMTRTWCLLMNGRVSQ
;
A
#
# COMPACT_ATOMS: atom_id res chain seq x y z
N GLU A 1 3.39 -15.93 13.16
CA GLU A 1 3.55 -14.82 12.21
C GLU A 1 2.19 -14.17 11.99
N TYR A 2 2.06 -12.86 12.17
CA TYR A 2 0.77 -12.16 12.00
C TYR A 2 0.65 -11.65 10.56
N TYR A 3 -0.46 -11.97 9.90
CA TYR A 3 -0.77 -11.42 8.58
C TYR A 3 -1.04 -9.92 8.69
N SER A 4 -0.45 -9.12 7.81
CA SER A 4 -0.74 -7.69 7.73
C SER A 4 -0.98 -7.25 6.28
N PRO A 5 -2.08 -6.54 5.99
CA PRO A 5 -2.31 -5.98 4.66
C PRO A 5 -1.21 -4.97 4.28
N ASN A 6 -0.65 -4.26 5.26
CA ASN A 6 0.48 -3.34 5.02
C ASN A 6 1.74 -4.11 4.59
N LEU A 7 2.01 -5.27 5.19
CA LEU A 7 3.11 -6.14 4.76
C LEU A 7 2.85 -6.72 3.36
N GLN A 8 1.61 -7.09 3.04
CA GLN A 8 1.27 -7.62 1.73
C GLN A 8 1.46 -6.55 0.64
N ALA A 9 0.98 -5.33 0.88
CA ALA A 9 1.21 -4.19 0.00
C ALA A 9 2.71 -3.87 -0.15
N LEU A 10 3.48 -3.91 0.94
CA LEU A 10 4.93 -3.73 0.90
C LEU A 10 5.62 -4.79 0.03
N GLN A 11 5.24 -6.06 0.15
CA GLN A 11 5.80 -7.13 -0.67
C GLN A 11 5.51 -6.90 -2.17
N TYR A 12 4.30 -6.47 -2.53
CA TYR A 12 3.97 -6.08 -3.90
C TYR A 12 4.81 -4.87 -4.38
N LEU A 13 4.98 -3.84 -3.55
CA LEU A 13 5.80 -2.68 -3.89
C LEU A 13 7.26 -3.07 -4.09
N LEU A 14 7.84 -3.89 -3.21
CA LEU A 14 9.20 -4.40 -3.35
C LEU A 14 9.35 -5.26 -4.60
N ARG A 15 8.34 -6.07 -4.95
CA ARG A 15 8.34 -6.88 -6.17
C ARG A 15 8.29 -6.02 -7.42
N SER A 16 7.47 -4.96 -7.42
CA SER A 16 7.40 -3.98 -8.51
C SER A 16 8.75 -3.28 -8.78
N ARG A 17 9.61 -3.19 -7.77
CA ARG A 17 10.96 -2.61 -7.85
C ARG A 17 12.05 -3.66 -8.04
N GLY A 18 11.71 -4.94 -8.17
CA GLY A 18 12.65 -6.04 -8.40
C GLY A 18 13.37 -6.58 -7.15
N PHE A 19 13.02 -6.13 -5.94
CA PHE A 19 13.68 -6.54 -4.70
C PHE A 19 13.07 -7.79 -4.07
N PHE A 20 11.79 -8.10 -4.34
CA PHE A 20 11.10 -9.26 -3.77
C PHE A 20 10.80 -10.29 -4.86
N LYS A 21 11.26 -11.54 -4.68
CA LYS A 21 11.08 -12.66 -5.62
C LYS A 21 10.24 -13.81 -5.05
N GLY A 22 9.48 -13.55 -3.99
CA GLY A 22 8.67 -14.55 -3.30
C GLY A 22 7.17 -14.45 -3.60
N THR A 23 6.41 -15.38 -3.02
CA THR A 23 4.96 -15.28 -2.92
C THR A 23 4.59 -14.13 -1.99
N VAL A 24 3.70 -13.26 -2.45
CA VAL A 24 3.16 -12.17 -1.64
C VAL A 24 2.07 -12.75 -0.74
N ASN A 25 2.34 -12.80 0.56
CA ASN A 25 1.52 -13.49 1.56
C ASN A 25 1.18 -12.64 2.78
N GLY A 26 1.69 -11.40 2.86
CA GLY A 26 1.46 -10.51 3.99
C GLY A 26 2.16 -10.93 5.29
N LEU A 27 3.13 -11.85 5.23
CA LEU A 27 3.87 -12.35 6.39
C LEU A 27 5.28 -11.74 6.48
N SER A 28 5.69 -11.43 7.71
CA SER A 28 7.03 -10.93 8.03
C SER A 28 8.05 -12.07 8.15
N GLY A 29 8.28 -12.80 7.06
CA GLY A 29 9.29 -13.86 7.00
C GLY A 29 10.68 -13.39 6.56
N GLN A 30 11.66 -14.29 6.59
CA GLN A 30 13.06 -14.02 6.20
C GLN A 30 13.19 -13.40 4.80
N LYS A 31 12.37 -13.85 3.84
CA LYS A 31 12.36 -13.31 2.46
C LYS A 31 11.94 -11.84 2.42
N THR A 32 10.94 -11.45 3.23
CA THR A 32 10.49 -10.05 3.34
C THR A 32 11.61 -9.19 3.93
N THR A 33 12.20 -9.61 5.05
CA THR A 33 13.32 -8.90 5.68
C THR A 33 14.54 -8.77 4.76
N ALA A 34 14.92 -9.84 4.06
CA ALA A 34 16.02 -9.80 3.10
C ALA A 34 15.76 -8.81 1.95
N SER A 35 14.52 -8.76 1.45
CA SER A 35 14.12 -7.83 0.38
C SER A 35 14.14 -6.38 0.85
N ILE A 36 13.71 -6.11 2.09
CA ILE A 36 13.81 -4.78 2.72
C ILE A 36 15.29 -4.37 2.84
N LYS A 37 16.15 -5.26 3.33
CA LYS A 37 17.60 -4.98 3.43
C LYS A 37 18.24 -4.70 2.08
N ALA A 38 17.87 -5.46 1.03
CA ALA A 38 18.35 -5.24 -0.32
C ALA A 38 17.91 -3.88 -0.87
N PHE A 39 16.65 -3.49 -0.64
CA PHE A 39 16.14 -2.17 -0.99
C PHE A 39 16.87 -1.05 -0.25
N GLN A 40 17.03 -1.18 1.06
CA GLN A 40 17.76 -0.20 1.88
C GLN A 40 19.19 -0.02 1.38
N ARG A 41 19.90 -1.12 1.08
CA ARG A 41 21.24 -1.09 0.50
C ARG A 41 21.27 -0.38 -0.85
N ALA A 42 20.33 -0.68 -1.75
CA ALA A 42 20.25 -0.08 -3.08
C ALA A 42 19.90 1.42 -3.05
N LYS A 43 19.28 1.90 -1.96
CA LYS A 43 18.95 3.31 -1.75
C LYS A 43 19.91 4.03 -0.80
N HIS A 44 21.03 3.41 -0.43
CA HIS A 44 22.01 3.95 0.52
C HIS A 44 21.38 4.36 1.88
N LEU A 45 20.40 3.59 2.34
CA LEU A 45 19.70 3.78 3.61
C LEU A 45 20.31 2.88 4.71
N PRO A 46 20.11 3.20 6.00
CA PRO A 46 20.47 2.32 7.10
C PRO A 46 19.80 0.94 6.95
N ILE A 47 20.62 -0.12 6.87
CA ILE A 47 20.15 -1.50 6.63
C ILE A 47 19.62 -2.11 7.94
N THR A 48 18.38 -1.79 8.28
CA THR A 48 17.72 -2.28 9.49
C THR A 48 16.86 -3.51 9.25
N GLY A 49 16.47 -3.77 8.00
CA GLY A 49 15.50 -4.82 7.65
C GLY A 49 14.07 -4.52 8.09
N ILE A 50 13.79 -3.29 8.53
CA ILE A 50 12.48 -2.79 8.92
C ILE A 50 12.15 -1.63 7.99
N ALA A 51 11.06 -1.73 7.23
CA ALA A 51 10.64 -0.70 6.30
C ALA A 51 9.96 0.45 7.03
N ARG A 52 10.67 1.57 7.21
CA ARG A 52 10.12 2.76 7.88
C ARG A 52 9.34 3.62 6.90
N GLN A 53 8.42 4.45 7.43
CA GLN A 53 7.57 5.32 6.62
C GLN A 53 8.34 6.16 5.58
N ARG A 54 9.45 6.80 5.97
CA ARG A 54 10.28 7.61 5.04
C ARG A 54 10.88 6.78 3.91
N GLU A 55 11.19 5.51 4.18
CA GLU A 55 11.77 4.59 3.22
C GLU A 55 10.69 4.05 2.26
N LEU A 56 9.46 3.85 2.75
CA LEU A 56 8.31 3.47 1.93
C LEU A 56 7.96 4.51 0.87
N GLN A 57 8.17 5.80 1.14
CA GLN A 57 7.95 6.89 0.17
C GLN A 57 8.79 6.72 -1.10
N LEU A 58 9.95 6.06 -0.98
CA LEU A 58 10.86 5.82 -2.09
C LEU A 58 10.45 4.59 -2.92
N LEU A 59 9.53 3.74 -2.43
CA LEU A 59 9.00 2.56 -3.12
C LEU A 59 7.73 2.86 -3.93
N VAL A 60 6.97 3.88 -3.53
CA VAL A 60 5.71 4.23 -4.17
C VAL A 60 5.92 5.19 -5.33
N VAL A 61 4.96 5.21 -6.24
CA VAL A 61 4.84 6.19 -7.32
C VAL A 61 3.38 6.64 -7.39
N PRO A 62 3.10 7.84 -7.94
CA PRO A 62 1.73 8.24 -8.21
C PRO A 62 1.01 7.22 -9.10
N LEU A 63 -0.17 6.76 -8.69
CA LEU A 63 -1.04 5.93 -9.52
C LEU A 63 -2.30 6.69 -9.89
N GLN A 64 -2.82 6.40 -11.08
CA GLN A 64 -4.03 6.99 -11.64
C GLN A 64 -4.82 5.93 -12.41
N PRO A 65 -6.09 6.18 -12.75
CA PRO A 65 -6.90 5.27 -13.57
C PRO A 65 -6.17 4.82 -14.84
N GLY A 66 -6.29 3.53 -15.15
CA GLY A 66 -5.59 2.87 -16.26
C GLY A 66 -4.20 2.31 -15.92
N ALA A 67 -3.64 2.63 -14.75
CA ALA A 67 -2.40 2.01 -14.26
C ALA A 67 -2.56 0.48 -14.09
N LYS A 68 -1.44 -0.25 -14.17
CA LYS A 68 -1.43 -1.72 -14.06
C LYS A 68 -0.23 -2.24 -13.27
N GLY A 69 -0.36 -3.44 -12.73
CA GLY A 69 0.72 -4.21 -12.13
C GLY A 69 0.71 -4.26 -10.61
N ASP A 70 1.83 -4.63 -10.01
CA ASP A 70 1.92 -4.90 -8.57
C ASP A 70 1.69 -3.67 -7.69
N GLN A 71 2.02 -2.48 -8.18
CA GLN A 71 1.73 -1.24 -7.47
C GLN A 71 0.21 -1.04 -7.35
N VAL A 72 -0.56 -1.45 -8.34
CA VAL A 72 -2.03 -1.39 -8.30
C VAL A 72 -2.58 -2.44 -7.32
N ARG A 73 -2.01 -3.64 -7.27
CA ARG A 73 -2.41 -4.64 -6.26
C ARG A 73 -2.14 -4.15 -4.84
N ALA A 74 -1.00 -3.51 -4.62
CA ALA A 74 -0.69 -2.88 -3.34
C ALA A 74 -1.72 -1.78 -3.00
N ALA A 75 -2.09 -0.94 -3.98
CA ALA A 75 -3.12 0.07 -3.83
C ALA A 75 -4.47 -0.52 -3.43
N GLN A 76 -4.93 -1.55 -4.16
CA GLN A 76 -6.21 -2.24 -3.91
C GLN A 76 -6.26 -2.86 -2.50
N ILE A 77 -5.16 -3.47 -2.04
CA ILE A 77 -5.05 -4.02 -0.68
C ILE A 77 -5.16 -2.93 0.37
N LEU A 78 -4.41 -1.84 0.21
CA LEU A 78 -4.40 -0.74 1.16
C LEU A 78 -5.74 0.00 1.20
N ALA A 79 -6.35 0.21 0.04
CA ALA A 79 -7.68 0.77 -0.08
C ALA A 79 -8.68 -0.09 0.69
N ARG A 80 -8.74 -1.39 0.40
CA ARG A 80 -9.62 -2.34 1.12
C ARG A 80 -9.38 -2.33 2.63
N ALA A 81 -8.12 -2.31 3.06
CA ALA A 81 -7.75 -2.31 4.48
C ALA A 81 -8.18 -1.01 5.19
N ALA A 82 -8.16 0.14 4.50
CA ALA A 82 -8.55 1.42 5.08
C ALA A 82 -10.07 1.57 5.32
N TYR A 83 -10.91 0.71 4.75
CA TYR A 83 -12.37 0.70 5.01
C TYR A 83 -12.83 -0.45 5.88
N GLY A 84 -12.06 -1.54 5.97
CA GLY A 84 -12.50 -2.77 6.63
C GLY A 84 -12.70 -2.69 8.15
N ALA A 85 -12.60 -1.51 8.77
CA ALA A 85 -12.72 -1.32 10.21
C ALA A 85 -14.16 -0.99 10.68
N ASP A 86 -15.07 -0.55 9.80
CA ASP A 86 -16.42 -0.09 10.19
C ASP A 86 -17.53 -1.14 10.02
N GLY A 87 -17.21 -2.39 9.63
CA GLY A 87 -18.18 -3.50 9.54
C GLY A 87 -19.22 -3.39 8.42
N ASP A 88 -19.46 -2.19 7.89
CA ASP A 88 -20.32 -1.90 6.74
C ASP A 88 -19.45 -1.72 5.48
N CYS A 89 -18.83 -2.81 5.04
CA CYS A 89 -18.26 -2.86 3.70
C CYS A 89 -19.29 -3.51 2.78
N PRO A 90 -20.15 -2.76 2.07
CA PRO A 90 -20.79 -3.30 0.89
C PRO A 90 -19.67 -3.73 -0.05
N ASN A 91 -19.69 -5.00 -0.42
CA ASN A 91 -18.74 -5.67 -1.28
C ASN A 91 -18.39 -4.78 -2.48
N LEU A 92 -17.26 -4.07 -2.41
CA LEU A 92 -16.92 -2.94 -3.29
C LEU A 92 -16.55 -3.39 -4.72
N GLY A 93 -16.85 -4.64 -5.08
CA GLY A 93 -16.40 -5.27 -6.32
C GLY A 93 -14.88 -5.28 -6.52
N LEU A 94 -14.10 -4.91 -5.48
CA LEU A 94 -12.69 -4.60 -5.65
C LEU A 94 -11.85 -5.88 -5.78
N GLU A 95 -11.59 -6.27 -7.01
CA GLU A 95 -10.69 -7.36 -7.35
C GLU A 95 -9.23 -6.92 -7.18
N MET A 96 -8.37 -7.82 -6.68
CA MET A 96 -6.91 -7.61 -6.59
C MET A 96 -6.22 -8.02 -7.90
N ASP A 97 -6.81 -7.61 -9.02
CA ASP A 97 -6.43 -7.99 -10.37
C ASP A 97 -5.15 -7.28 -10.83
N GLY A 98 -4.78 -6.17 -10.18
CA GLY A 98 -3.69 -5.29 -10.60
C GLY A 98 -4.05 -4.39 -11.77
N TYR A 99 -5.33 -4.12 -12.01
CA TYR A 99 -5.84 -3.15 -12.96
C TYR A 99 -6.54 -1.99 -12.24
N TYR A 100 -6.11 -0.76 -12.52
CA TYR A 100 -6.69 0.43 -11.90
C TYR A 100 -7.95 0.83 -12.66
N GLY A 101 -9.02 0.08 -12.43
CA GLY A 101 -10.36 0.35 -12.98
C GLY A 101 -11.21 1.27 -12.11
N ALA A 102 -12.48 1.43 -12.50
CA ALA A 102 -13.44 2.30 -11.81
C ALA A 102 -13.63 1.90 -10.32
N GLU A 103 -13.72 0.60 -10.04
CA GLU A 103 -13.84 0.10 -8.66
C GLU A 103 -12.62 0.48 -7.81
N THR A 104 -11.41 0.40 -8.38
CA THR A 104 -10.18 0.82 -7.69
C THR A 104 -10.15 2.32 -7.46
N GLU A 105 -10.56 3.12 -8.46
CA GLU A 105 -10.63 4.57 -8.33
C GLU A 105 -11.60 5.00 -7.23
N GLU A 106 -12.79 4.41 -7.19
CA GLU A 106 -13.79 4.67 -6.16
C GLU A 106 -13.28 4.25 -4.76
N ALA A 107 -12.60 3.10 -4.68
CA ALA A 107 -11.90 2.65 -3.49
C ALA A 107 -10.74 3.55 -3.07
N ILE A 108 -10.13 4.34 -3.95
CA ILE A 108 -9.11 5.32 -3.55
C ILE A 108 -9.78 6.62 -3.12
N ARG A 109 -10.81 7.08 -3.84
CA ARG A 109 -11.54 8.30 -3.53
C ARG A 109 -12.18 8.25 -2.16
N ARG A 110 -12.91 7.18 -1.86
CA ARG A 110 -13.54 7.05 -0.54
C ARG A 110 -12.48 7.02 0.60
N ALA A 111 -11.24 6.61 0.31
CA ALA A 111 -10.20 6.34 1.30
C ALA A 111 -9.50 7.65 1.59
N GLN A 112 -9.22 8.41 0.53
CA GLN A 112 -8.88 9.83 0.63
C GLN A 112 -9.92 10.60 1.43
N LYS A 113 -11.22 10.35 1.20
CA LYS A 113 -12.31 10.97 1.96
C LYS A 113 -12.28 10.57 3.45
N GLY A 114 -12.14 9.29 3.78
CA GLY A 114 -12.07 8.82 5.18
C GLY A 114 -10.82 9.31 5.93
N LEU A 115 -9.70 9.44 5.21
CA LEU A 115 -8.43 9.96 5.74
C LEU A 115 -8.44 11.48 5.94
N ASN A 116 -9.34 12.22 5.27
CA ASN A 116 -9.51 13.65 5.48
C ASN A 116 -10.20 13.95 6.81
N GLN A 117 -9.39 13.93 7.87
CA GLN A 117 -9.73 14.45 9.19
C GLN A 117 -9.28 15.92 9.30
N GLU A 118 -9.65 16.62 10.38
CA GLU A 118 -9.47 18.09 10.54
C GLU A 118 -8.08 18.65 10.17
N SER A 119 -7.01 17.87 10.36
CA SER A 119 -5.61 18.27 10.04
C SER A 119 -5.04 17.67 8.75
N THR A 120 -5.82 16.85 8.03
CA THR A 120 -5.38 16.16 6.81
C THR A 120 -6.22 16.64 5.62
N LEU A 121 -5.58 17.43 4.75
CA LEU A 121 -6.16 17.88 3.49
C LEU A 121 -5.57 17.07 2.33
N LEU A 122 -6.21 15.97 1.97
CA LEU A 122 -6.02 15.26 0.70
C LEU A 122 -7.07 15.70 -0.31
N THR A 123 -6.66 15.83 -1.56
CA THR A 123 -7.60 15.92 -2.68
C THR A 123 -8.28 14.57 -2.88
N VAL A 124 -9.61 14.54 -2.87
CA VAL A 124 -10.42 13.35 -3.16
C VAL A 124 -10.60 13.23 -4.67
N ASN A 125 -9.56 12.79 -5.37
CA ASN A 125 -9.52 12.71 -6.84
C ASN A 125 -9.30 11.29 -7.37
N GLY A 126 -9.07 10.30 -6.50
CA GLY A 126 -8.80 8.93 -6.94
C GLY A 126 -7.40 8.75 -7.52
N ILE A 127 -6.49 9.70 -7.30
CA ILE A 127 -5.07 9.59 -7.64
C ILE A 127 -4.28 9.22 -6.40
N MET A 128 -3.53 8.13 -6.47
CA MET A 128 -2.72 7.63 -5.36
C MET A 128 -1.37 8.35 -5.30
N MET A 129 -1.38 9.62 -4.90
CA MET A 129 -0.16 10.40 -4.69
C MET A 129 0.64 9.87 -3.49
N THR A 130 1.93 10.23 -3.39
CA THR A 130 2.83 9.81 -2.30
C THR A 130 2.23 10.06 -0.91
N ARG A 131 1.49 11.15 -0.71
CA ARG A 131 0.83 11.45 0.57
C ARG A 131 -0.29 10.46 0.89
N THR A 132 -1.12 10.11 -0.09
CA THR A 132 -2.19 9.10 0.05
C THR A 132 -1.60 7.74 0.37
N TRP A 133 -0.53 7.33 -0.33
CA TRP A 133 0.22 6.11 -0.04
C TRP A 133 0.71 6.05 1.41
N CYS A 134 1.34 7.13 1.89
CA CYS A 134 1.87 7.20 3.25
C CYS A 134 0.78 7.03 4.30
N LEU A 135 -0.38 7.65 4.08
CA LEU A 135 -1.47 7.61 5.04
C LEU A 135 -2.15 6.24 5.08
N LEU A 136 -2.32 5.60 3.93
CA LEU A 136 -2.91 4.25 3.87
C LEU A 136 -1.97 3.19 4.45
N MET A 137 -0.68 3.24 4.15
CA MET A 137 0.31 2.32 4.74
C MET A 137 0.52 2.54 6.24
N ASN A 138 0.23 3.74 6.74
CA ASN A 138 0.31 4.12 8.15
C ASN A 138 -1.06 4.10 8.84
N GLY A 139 -2.09 3.57 8.16
CA GLY A 139 -3.45 3.47 8.68
C GLY A 139 -3.43 2.75 10.01
N ARG A 140 -3.91 3.43 11.05
CA ARG A 140 -3.91 3.00 12.45
C ARG A 140 -4.56 1.61 12.56
N VAL A 141 -3.80 0.62 13.03
CA VAL A 141 -4.40 -0.44 13.83
C VAL A 141 -4.86 0.29 15.09
N SER A 142 -6.17 0.44 15.26
CA SER A 142 -6.76 0.96 16.49
C SER A 142 -6.13 0.25 17.69
N GLN A 143 -5.81 1.04 18.73
CA GLN A 143 -5.49 0.52 20.05
C GLN A 143 -6.61 -0.37 20.58
#